data_AF-A0A0F9BUC8-F1
#
_entry.id   AF-A0A0F9BUC8-F1
#
_cell.length_a   1.000
_cell.length_b   1.000
_cell.length_c   1.000
_cell.angle_alpha   90.00
_cell.angle_beta   90.00
_cell.angle_gamma   90.00
#
_symmetry.space_group_name_H-M   'P 1'
#
loop_
_entity.id
_entity.type
_entity.pdbx_description
1 polymer ?
#
loop_
_entity_poly.entity_id
_entity_poly.type
_entity_poly.pdbx_seq_one_letter_code
_entity_poly.pdbx_strand_id
1 'polypeptide(L)'
;KGISVGEHANVEDELLELFPEYKDRDPFLQEPRVTLIGQRAQDEIKDKWAEAYRKAVAKATSGNPDVAIVSLCFEYYRYETYEFYSPVDCNAIRDSKPKSALTLIDDIFEIYYRLSQRGQVFNIQELVDRTFPATGSRDLSDLRRLYKDALALVIGTLLRILTWREKEIECAANVSRTIDCKHSVLAVKHPVETGARLLLGSTTAQFEKLGVSYPVYVSHPISRPRRDRSNQGVWPPFVDELDGVVAGLSGEPEGECHIVPVMPTAIDEFRILDDGTYLHPCLTPRWPLQEGKLLFSLPQPPEDNKAFESYEDYESRGVPLIFDPPIDSSGRRVGLPLSDAEVSEMMRSLRESIRLQMAGRDHMLVRQCPGFFLYRPLYGKFELSSGVTVEIHTFNQIRKYSRSVPESRNRLVAFIHDTADAIGHFSKTESDDFRDAVHSASAALIGETAKLVGESSSKTKQPHSPDNETVAKALQGWADSNISVFAGRIADTGVDPVPLMKE
;
A
#
# COMPACT_ATOMS: atom_id res chain seq x y z
N LYS A 1 -19.62 -0.58 18.55
CA LYS A 1 -19.37 -0.41 20.01
C LYS A 1 -19.92 0.94 20.57
N GLY A 2 -21.15 1.36 20.22
CA GLY A 2 -21.73 2.61 20.77
C GLY A 2 -20.97 3.91 20.47
N ILE A 3 -20.04 3.88 19.51
CA ILE A 3 -19.33 5.06 18.98
C ILE A 3 -20.23 5.67 17.91
N SER A 4 -20.58 6.93 18.08
CA SER A 4 -21.28 7.72 17.07
C SER A 4 -20.29 8.19 16.01
N VAL A 5 -20.62 7.93 14.75
CA VAL A 5 -19.83 8.38 13.60
C VAL A 5 -20.66 9.44 12.88
N GLY A 6 -20.05 10.59 12.64
CA GLY A 6 -20.64 11.67 11.88
C GLY A 6 -20.86 11.30 10.43
N GLU A 7 -21.51 12.20 9.70
CA GLU A 7 -21.59 12.07 8.26
C GLU A 7 -20.17 12.12 7.65
N HIS A 8 -19.88 11.25 6.68
CA HIS A 8 -18.67 11.40 5.87
C HIS A 8 -18.85 12.63 4.98
N ALA A 9 -17.92 13.57 5.05
CA ALA A 9 -17.91 14.75 4.20
C ALA A 9 -16.70 14.74 3.27
N ASN A 10 -16.91 15.17 2.02
CA ASN A 10 -15.87 15.26 1.00
C ASN A 10 -15.68 16.73 0.59
N VAL A 11 -14.42 17.22 0.64
CA VAL A 11 -14.12 18.63 0.35
C VAL A 11 -14.36 18.99 -1.11
N GLU A 12 -14.09 18.07 -2.04
CA GLU A 12 -14.34 18.28 -3.47
C GLU A 12 -15.84 18.42 -3.77
N ASP A 13 -16.70 17.71 -3.05
CA ASP A 13 -18.17 17.84 -3.17
C ASP A 13 -18.64 19.23 -2.71
N GLU A 14 -18.19 19.67 -1.54
CA GLU A 14 -18.50 21.00 -1.02
C GLU A 14 -17.91 22.11 -1.90
N LEU A 15 -16.77 21.87 -2.54
CA LEU A 15 -16.13 22.78 -3.47
C LEU A 15 -16.95 22.93 -4.75
N LEU A 16 -17.49 21.83 -5.30
CA LEU A 16 -18.37 21.87 -6.47
C LEU A 16 -19.63 22.70 -6.20
N GLU A 17 -20.22 22.61 -5.01
CA GLU A 17 -21.39 23.41 -4.62
C GLU A 17 -21.13 24.92 -4.55
N LEU A 18 -19.87 25.36 -4.50
CA LEU A 18 -19.49 26.78 -4.52
C LEU A 18 -19.47 27.40 -5.93
N PHE A 19 -19.64 26.58 -6.97
CA PHE A 19 -19.72 27.04 -8.36
C PHE A 19 -21.19 27.14 -8.80
N PRO A 20 -21.68 28.33 -9.19
CA PRO A 20 -23.07 28.52 -9.61
C PRO A 20 -23.50 27.57 -10.73
N GLU A 21 -22.59 27.28 -11.67
CA GLU A 21 -22.85 26.42 -12.82
C GLU A 21 -23.09 24.96 -12.43
N TYR A 22 -22.74 24.56 -11.20
CA TYR A 22 -23.06 23.23 -10.67
C TYR A 22 -24.48 23.14 -10.11
N LYS A 23 -25.04 24.25 -9.60
CA LYS A 23 -26.37 24.26 -8.94
C LYS A 23 -27.52 24.08 -9.93
N ASP A 24 -27.34 24.52 -11.17
CA ASP A 24 -28.37 24.53 -12.20
C ASP A 24 -28.30 23.33 -13.16
N ARG A 25 -27.35 22.40 -12.95
CA ARG A 25 -27.13 21.26 -13.85
C ARG A 25 -27.90 20.02 -13.41
N ASP A 26 -28.39 19.28 -14.41
CA ASP A 26 -29.06 18.01 -14.24
C ASP A 26 -28.09 17.00 -13.56
N PRO A 27 -28.44 16.43 -12.40
CA PRO A 27 -27.62 15.43 -11.72
C PRO A 27 -27.36 14.16 -12.55
N PHE A 28 -28.11 13.92 -13.62
CA PHE A 28 -27.92 12.80 -14.54
C PHE A 28 -26.98 13.10 -15.72
N LEU A 29 -26.65 14.37 -15.98
CA LEU A 29 -25.74 14.81 -17.05
C LEU A 29 -24.39 15.28 -16.52
N GLN A 30 -24.01 14.88 -15.30
CA GLN A 30 -22.77 15.34 -14.69
C GLN A 30 -21.57 14.93 -15.57
N GLU A 31 -21.03 15.91 -16.31
CA GLU A 31 -19.62 15.89 -16.68
C GLU A 31 -18.85 15.43 -15.44
N PRO A 32 -17.97 14.42 -15.57
CA PRO A 32 -17.29 13.87 -14.41
C PRO A 32 -16.70 15.01 -13.59
N ARG A 33 -16.88 14.95 -12.27
CA ARG A 33 -16.44 15.98 -11.28
C ARG A 33 -15.06 16.56 -11.59
N VAL A 34 -14.19 15.71 -12.12
CA VAL A 34 -12.82 16.02 -12.52
C VAL A 34 -12.73 17.05 -13.64
N THR A 35 -13.66 17.06 -14.60
CA THR A 35 -13.74 18.05 -15.68
C THR A 35 -14.05 19.44 -15.11
N LEU A 36 -15.00 19.53 -14.19
CA LEU A 36 -15.41 20.82 -13.62
C LEU A 36 -14.33 21.46 -12.75
N ILE A 37 -13.64 20.68 -11.93
CA ILE A 37 -12.53 21.20 -11.12
C ILE A 37 -11.27 21.41 -11.99
N GLY A 38 -10.98 20.48 -12.91
CA GLY A 38 -9.78 20.52 -13.74
C GLY A 38 -9.72 21.69 -14.71
N GLN A 39 -10.88 22.14 -15.22
CA GLN A 39 -10.94 23.26 -16.16
C GLN A 39 -10.79 24.64 -15.51
N ARG A 40 -10.95 24.75 -14.20
CA ARG A 40 -10.94 26.04 -13.48
C ARG A 40 -9.53 26.58 -13.31
N ALA A 41 -9.43 27.90 -13.12
CA ALA A 41 -8.17 28.53 -12.77
C ALA A 41 -7.74 28.12 -11.35
N GLN A 42 -6.44 27.92 -11.14
CA GLN A 42 -5.92 27.48 -9.84
C GLN A 42 -6.29 28.46 -8.72
N ASP A 43 -6.26 29.77 -8.99
CA ASP A 43 -6.59 30.81 -8.01
C ASP A 43 -8.07 30.75 -7.60
N GLU A 44 -8.96 30.45 -8.54
CA GLU A 44 -10.39 30.29 -8.27
C GLU A 44 -10.67 29.10 -7.34
N ILE A 45 -9.96 27.97 -7.55
CA ILE A 45 -10.03 26.82 -6.65
C ILE A 45 -9.47 27.18 -5.26
N LYS A 46 -8.29 27.80 -5.20
CA LYS A 46 -7.64 28.21 -3.94
C LYS A 46 -8.52 29.14 -3.09
N ASP A 47 -9.16 30.12 -3.72
CA ASP A 47 -10.02 31.10 -3.04
C ASP A 47 -11.25 30.43 -2.38
N LYS A 48 -11.75 29.35 -2.97
CA LYS A 48 -12.96 28.62 -2.52
C LYS A 48 -12.65 27.42 -1.63
N TRP A 49 -11.44 26.86 -1.71
CA TRP A 49 -11.09 25.61 -1.03
C TRP A 49 -11.27 25.69 0.49
N ALA A 50 -10.82 26.79 1.11
CA ALA A 50 -10.96 26.96 2.56
C ALA A 50 -12.43 27.04 3.02
N GLU A 51 -13.33 27.61 2.21
CA GLU A 51 -14.77 27.60 2.48
C GLU A 51 -15.34 26.19 2.36
N ALA A 52 -15.02 25.47 1.28
CA ALA A 52 -15.44 24.09 1.06
C ALA A 52 -14.99 23.17 2.20
N TYR A 53 -13.74 23.30 2.64
CA TYR A 53 -13.21 22.57 3.78
C TYR A 53 -14.00 22.83 5.07
N ARG A 54 -14.29 24.10 5.38
CA ARG A 54 -15.07 24.46 6.58
C ARG A 54 -16.50 23.89 6.51
N LYS A 55 -17.14 23.87 5.33
CA LYS A 55 -18.45 23.22 5.14
C LYS A 55 -18.37 21.73 5.38
N ALA A 56 -17.37 21.05 4.81
CA ALA A 56 -17.16 19.62 5.01
C ALA A 56 -16.95 19.29 6.50
N VAL A 57 -16.14 20.07 7.21
CA VAL A 57 -15.94 19.91 8.67
C VAL A 57 -17.25 20.14 9.43
N ALA A 58 -18.01 21.19 9.12
CA ALA A 58 -19.28 21.47 9.78
C ALA A 58 -20.31 20.34 9.57
N LYS A 59 -20.35 19.77 8.36
CA LYS A 59 -21.18 18.61 8.02
C LYS A 59 -20.74 17.37 8.78
N ALA A 60 -19.45 17.04 8.75
CA ALA A 60 -18.91 15.86 9.43
C ALA A 60 -18.99 15.92 10.96
N THR A 61 -19.03 17.12 11.54
CA THR A 61 -19.16 17.34 12.99
C THR A 61 -20.60 17.62 13.43
N SER A 62 -21.56 17.66 12.49
CA SER A 62 -22.98 17.84 12.80
C SER A 62 -23.47 16.74 13.74
N GLY A 63 -24.15 17.14 14.82
CA GLY A 63 -24.61 16.21 15.85
C GLY A 63 -23.56 15.84 16.90
N ASN A 64 -22.37 16.45 16.88
CA ASN A 64 -21.25 16.20 17.82
C ASN A 64 -20.90 14.71 17.94
N PRO A 65 -20.54 14.04 16.82
CA PRO A 65 -20.18 12.63 16.83
C PRO A 65 -18.86 12.41 17.57
N ASP A 66 -18.64 11.16 18.01
CA ASP A 66 -17.35 10.73 18.58
C ASP A 66 -16.26 10.69 17.50
N VAL A 67 -16.64 10.39 16.25
CA VAL A 67 -15.73 10.36 15.09
C VAL A 67 -16.31 11.19 13.95
N ALA A 68 -15.56 12.19 13.48
CA ALA A 68 -15.84 12.91 12.24
C ALA A 68 -14.76 12.58 11.21
N ILE A 69 -15.18 12.28 9.97
CA ILE A 69 -14.26 11.94 8.87
C ILE A 69 -14.48 12.92 7.73
N VAL A 70 -13.40 13.60 7.35
CA VAL A 70 -13.35 14.48 6.18
C VAL A 70 -12.35 13.89 5.20
N SER A 71 -12.79 13.64 3.96
CA SER A 71 -11.91 13.25 2.85
C SER A 71 -11.60 14.45 1.96
N LEU A 72 -10.37 14.54 1.50
CA LEU A 72 -9.90 15.59 0.58
C LEU A 72 -8.69 15.08 -0.21
N CYS A 73 -8.37 15.74 -1.33
CA CYS A 73 -7.11 15.60 -2.03
C CYS A 73 -6.13 16.71 -1.61
N PHE A 74 -4.87 16.38 -1.37
CA PHE A 74 -3.84 17.38 -1.08
C PHE A 74 -3.22 17.99 -2.34
N GLU A 75 -3.15 17.22 -3.42
CA GLU A 75 -2.58 17.61 -4.71
C GLU A 75 -3.61 17.37 -5.83
N TYR A 76 -3.85 18.41 -6.62
CA TYR A 76 -4.76 18.41 -7.75
C TYR A 76 -3.95 18.31 -9.04
N TYR A 77 -4.48 17.61 -10.04
CA TYR A 77 -3.87 17.49 -11.36
C TYR A 77 -4.74 18.18 -12.42
N ARG A 78 -4.12 19.05 -13.21
CA ARG A 78 -4.75 19.74 -14.32
C ARG A 78 -4.35 19.09 -15.63
N TYR A 79 -5.31 18.41 -16.27
CA TYR A 79 -5.06 17.65 -17.48
C TYR A 79 -4.64 18.50 -18.67
N GLU A 80 -5.20 19.70 -18.83
CA GLU A 80 -4.94 20.57 -19.97
C GLU A 80 -3.51 21.10 -19.98
N THR A 81 -2.95 21.38 -18.81
CA THR A 81 -1.60 21.93 -18.65
C THR A 81 -0.58 20.91 -18.15
N TYR A 82 -1.02 19.70 -17.79
CA TYR A 82 -0.21 18.66 -17.15
C TYR A 82 0.45 19.12 -15.84
N GLU A 83 -0.17 20.07 -15.14
CA GLU A 83 0.36 20.66 -13.91
C GLU A 83 -0.22 20.00 -12.67
N PHE A 84 0.63 19.88 -11.64
CA PHE A 84 0.19 19.55 -10.29
C PHE A 84 0.22 20.80 -9.41
N TYR A 85 -0.83 20.99 -8.61
CA TYR A 85 -0.89 22.10 -7.66
C TYR A 85 -1.69 21.71 -6.41
N SER A 86 -1.36 22.33 -5.28
CA SER A 86 -2.09 22.14 -4.03
C SER A 86 -2.95 23.38 -3.75
N PRO A 87 -4.29 23.25 -3.63
CA PRO A 87 -5.16 24.33 -3.18
C PRO A 87 -5.33 24.39 -1.65
N VAL A 88 -4.64 23.51 -0.91
CA VAL A 88 -4.87 23.29 0.52
C VAL A 88 -4.50 24.51 1.36
N ASP A 89 -5.44 24.97 2.17
CA ASP A 89 -5.21 25.96 3.22
C ASP A 89 -4.90 25.27 4.55
N CYS A 90 -3.61 25.25 4.92
CA CYS A 90 -3.13 24.69 6.18
C CYS A 90 -3.75 25.34 7.41
N ASN A 91 -4.13 26.63 7.37
CA ASN A 91 -4.75 27.30 8.50
C ASN A 91 -6.17 26.80 8.71
N ALA A 92 -6.94 26.66 7.63
CA ALA A 92 -8.29 26.08 7.69
C ALA A 92 -8.26 24.67 8.30
N ILE A 93 -7.31 23.83 7.90
CA ILE A 93 -7.13 22.50 8.49
C ILE A 93 -6.73 22.61 9.97
N ARG A 94 -5.73 23.45 10.31
CA ARG A 94 -5.27 23.66 11.69
C ARG A 94 -6.40 24.05 12.64
N ASP A 95 -7.31 24.91 12.18
CA ASP A 95 -8.44 25.39 12.99
C ASP A 95 -9.39 24.26 13.41
N SER A 96 -9.52 23.21 12.59
CA SER A 96 -10.31 22.01 12.92
C SER A 96 -9.62 21.07 13.92
N LYS A 97 -8.31 21.26 14.15
CA LYS A 97 -7.48 20.46 15.09
C LYS A 97 -7.58 18.95 14.85
N PRO A 98 -7.32 18.46 13.61
CA PRO A 98 -7.46 17.04 13.31
C PRO A 98 -6.47 16.23 14.14
N LYS A 99 -6.90 15.06 14.61
CA LYS A 99 -6.07 14.18 15.44
C LYS A 99 -5.15 13.29 14.61
N SER A 100 -5.60 12.91 13.43
CA SER A 100 -4.84 12.07 12.51
C SER A 100 -5.25 12.31 11.06
N ALA A 101 -4.34 12.02 10.15
CA ALA A 101 -4.54 11.98 8.71
C ALA A 101 -4.07 10.63 8.18
N LEU A 102 -4.86 10.03 7.28
CA LEU A 102 -4.53 8.78 6.58
C LEU A 102 -4.51 9.05 5.08
N THR A 103 -3.34 8.93 4.46
CA THR A 103 -3.22 8.97 3.00
C THR A 103 -3.42 7.56 2.45
N LEU A 104 -4.43 7.41 1.61
CA LEU A 104 -4.72 6.18 0.90
C LEU A 104 -3.91 6.11 -0.39
N ILE A 105 -3.27 4.97 -0.65
CA ILE A 105 -2.46 4.77 -1.84
C ILE A 105 -2.86 3.49 -2.58
N ASP A 106 -2.66 3.50 -3.89
CA ASP A 106 -3.05 2.39 -4.75
C ASP A 106 -1.99 2.07 -5.81
N ASP A 107 -2.14 0.92 -6.46
CA ASP A 107 -1.42 0.47 -7.64
C ASP A 107 -1.69 1.41 -8.83
N ILE A 108 -0.63 1.86 -9.49
CA ILE A 108 -0.72 2.77 -10.63
C ILE A 108 -1.51 2.21 -11.82
N PHE A 109 -1.52 0.89 -12.01
CA PHE A 109 -2.24 0.21 -13.09
C PHE A 109 -3.75 0.27 -12.84
N GLU A 110 -4.18 0.13 -11.59
CA GLU A 110 -5.59 0.25 -11.23
C GLU A 110 -6.07 1.70 -11.23
N ILE A 111 -5.25 2.63 -10.72
CA ILE A 111 -5.51 4.07 -10.84
C ILE A 111 -5.64 4.44 -12.32
N TYR A 112 -4.70 3.99 -13.16
CA TYR A 112 -4.74 4.24 -14.59
C TYR A 112 -5.99 3.64 -15.23
N TYR A 113 -6.33 2.39 -14.93
CA TYR A 113 -7.56 1.77 -15.47
C TYR A 113 -8.80 2.59 -15.13
N ARG A 114 -8.91 3.10 -13.89
CA ARG A 114 -10.04 3.95 -13.47
C ARG A 114 -10.04 5.30 -14.18
N LEU A 115 -8.89 5.94 -14.25
CA LEU A 115 -8.76 7.28 -14.81
C LEU A 115 -8.69 7.29 -16.34
N SER A 116 -8.60 6.13 -16.99
CA SER A 116 -8.64 5.99 -18.45
C SER A 116 -10.00 5.64 -19.02
N GLN A 117 -11.01 5.44 -18.16
CA GLN A 117 -12.39 5.22 -18.60
C GLN A 117 -12.93 6.45 -19.35
N ARG A 118 -14.00 6.25 -20.13
CA ARG A 118 -14.64 7.33 -20.88
C ARG A 118 -15.02 8.49 -19.95
N GLY A 119 -14.68 9.70 -20.37
CA GLY A 119 -14.91 10.93 -19.59
C GLY A 119 -13.89 11.17 -18.47
N GLN A 120 -12.98 10.24 -18.19
CA GLN A 120 -11.97 10.44 -17.16
C GLN A 120 -10.72 11.14 -17.72
N VAL A 121 -9.87 11.60 -16.80
CA VAL A 121 -8.70 12.47 -17.04
C VAL A 121 -7.70 11.91 -18.06
N PHE A 122 -7.59 10.60 -18.14
CA PHE A 122 -6.62 9.90 -18.97
C PHE A 122 -7.27 9.00 -20.02
N ASN A 123 -8.38 9.47 -20.61
CA ASN A 123 -9.02 8.79 -21.74
C ASN A 123 -8.04 8.62 -22.91
N ILE A 124 -7.32 7.49 -22.94
CA ILE A 124 -6.27 7.24 -23.93
C ILE A 124 -6.84 7.07 -25.31
N GLN A 125 -8.05 6.53 -25.45
CA GLN A 125 -8.68 6.42 -26.77
C GLN A 125 -8.86 7.81 -27.39
N GLU A 126 -9.39 8.77 -26.63
CA GLU A 126 -9.52 10.15 -27.10
C GLU A 126 -8.16 10.80 -27.39
N LEU A 127 -7.15 10.52 -26.57
CA LEU A 127 -5.79 11.01 -26.80
C LEU A 127 -5.19 10.44 -28.09
N VAL A 128 -5.37 9.13 -28.33
CA VAL A 128 -4.94 8.42 -29.53
C VAL A 128 -5.70 8.95 -30.75
N ASP A 129 -7.02 9.10 -30.69
CA ASP A 129 -7.84 9.60 -31.79
C ASP A 129 -7.47 11.03 -32.18
N ARG A 130 -7.16 11.87 -31.19
CA ARG A 130 -6.70 13.26 -31.40
C ARG A 130 -5.29 13.32 -31.99
N THR A 131 -4.39 12.45 -31.55
CA THR A 131 -2.97 12.49 -31.94
C THR A 131 -2.74 11.77 -33.27
N PHE A 132 -3.51 10.72 -33.54
CA PHE A 132 -3.38 9.82 -34.69
C PHE A 132 -4.74 9.63 -35.38
N PRO A 133 -5.32 10.68 -35.99
CA PRO A 133 -6.62 10.59 -36.63
C PRO A 133 -6.67 9.46 -37.67
N ALA A 134 -7.81 8.77 -37.73
CA ALA A 134 -8.01 7.65 -38.65
C ALA A 134 -8.07 8.15 -40.10
N THR A 135 -6.96 8.05 -40.82
CA THR A 135 -6.87 8.40 -42.25
C THR A 135 -6.67 7.14 -43.09
N GLY A 136 -7.74 6.70 -43.77
CA GLY A 136 -7.68 5.58 -44.72
C GLY A 136 -7.40 4.20 -44.11
N SER A 137 -7.13 3.22 -44.97
CA SER A 137 -6.71 1.88 -44.55
C SER A 137 -5.25 1.91 -44.08
N ARG A 138 -5.00 1.52 -42.83
CA ARG A 138 -3.65 1.37 -42.27
C ARG A 138 -3.11 -0.02 -42.61
N ASP A 139 -1.86 -0.10 -43.03
CA ASP A 139 -1.19 -1.39 -43.16
C ASP A 139 -0.70 -1.91 -41.79
N LEU A 140 -0.15 -3.13 -41.77
CA LEU A 140 0.36 -3.73 -40.53
C LEU A 140 1.51 -2.94 -39.91
N SER A 141 2.34 -2.25 -40.70
CA SER A 141 3.46 -1.48 -40.20
C SER A 141 3.00 -0.19 -39.52
N ASP A 142 1.99 0.47 -40.10
CA ASP A 142 1.35 1.64 -39.51
C ASP A 142 0.64 1.30 -38.20
N LEU A 143 -0.03 0.14 -38.14
CA LEU A 143 -0.71 -0.32 -36.92
C LEU A 143 0.29 -0.66 -35.81
N ARG A 144 1.46 -1.22 -36.14
CA ARG A 144 2.55 -1.46 -35.17
C ARG A 144 3.13 -0.15 -34.64
N ARG A 145 3.34 0.85 -35.51
CA ARG A 145 3.81 2.18 -35.09
C ARG A 145 2.78 2.83 -34.15
N LEU A 146 1.50 2.82 -34.54
CA LEU A 146 0.41 3.34 -33.72
C LEU A 146 0.37 2.68 -32.33
N TYR A 147 0.56 1.37 -32.25
CA TYR A 147 0.60 0.69 -30.96
C TYR A 147 1.75 1.23 -30.10
N LYS A 148 2.96 1.37 -30.66
CA LYS A 148 4.11 1.87 -29.92
C LYS A 148 3.86 3.28 -29.41
N ASP A 149 3.28 4.12 -30.25
CA ASP A 149 2.91 5.49 -29.88
C ASP A 149 1.84 5.50 -28.76
N ALA A 150 0.81 4.67 -28.88
CA ALA A 150 -0.22 4.53 -27.84
C ALA A 150 0.39 4.01 -26.53
N LEU A 151 1.26 3.01 -26.58
CA LEU A 151 1.96 2.48 -25.42
C LEU A 151 2.85 3.56 -24.77
N ALA A 152 3.53 4.39 -25.55
CA ALA A 152 4.29 5.51 -25.02
C ALA A 152 3.39 6.51 -24.27
N LEU A 153 2.17 6.76 -24.75
CA LEU A 153 1.19 7.59 -24.05
C LEU A 153 0.69 6.93 -22.75
N VAL A 154 0.44 5.61 -22.76
CA VAL A 154 0.09 4.82 -21.57
C VAL A 154 1.20 4.93 -20.52
N ILE A 155 2.45 4.65 -20.92
CA ILE A 155 3.62 4.70 -20.03
C ILE A 155 3.82 6.11 -19.50
N GLY A 156 3.76 7.14 -20.36
CA GLY A 156 3.84 8.54 -19.92
C GLY A 156 2.77 8.90 -18.90
N THR A 157 1.57 8.33 -19.03
CA THR A 157 0.48 8.54 -18.07
C THR A 157 0.73 7.79 -16.75
N LEU A 158 1.19 6.54 -16.80
CA LEU A 158 1.57 5.78 -15.61
C LEU A 158 2.67 6.49 -14.81
N LEU A 159 3.67 7.06 -15.50
CA LEU A 159 4.72 7.88 -14.88
C LEU A 159 4.13 9.14 -14.22
N ARG A 160 3.14 9.80 -14.83
CA ARG A 160 2.44 10.93 -14.19
C ARG A 160 1.66 10.51 -12.95
N ILE A 161 0.99 9.35 -12.98
CA ILE A 161 0.27 8.81 -11.82
C ILE A 161 1.24 8.51 -10.67
N LEU A 162 2.41 7.95 -10.98
CA LEU A 162 3.50 7.77 -10.02
C LEU A 162 3.89 9.11 -9.37
N THR A 163 4.13 10.14 -10.18
CA THR A 163 4.48 11.50 -9.68
C THR A 163 3.35 12.11 -8.86
N TRP A 164 2.09 11.96 -9.28
CA TRP A 164 0.93 12.47 -8.54
C TRP A 164 0.86 11.83 -7.15
N ARG A 165 0.95 10.51 -7.07
CA ARG A 165 0.91 9.77 -5.81
C ARG A 165 2.04 10.18 -4.86
N GLU A 166 3.25 10.35 -5.37
CA GLU A 166 4.41 10.82 -4.59
C GLU A 166 4.14 12.21 -3.98
N LYS A 167 3.67 13.16 -4.80
CA LYS A 167 3.30 14.52 -4.36
C LYS A 167 2.18 14.52 -3.32
N GLU A 168 1.15 13.69 -3.51
CA GLU A 168 0.04 13.56 -2.56
C GLU A 168 0.55 13.12 -1.18
N ILE A 169 1.41 12.10 -1.15
CA ILE A 169 2.03 11.60 0.09
C ILE A 169 2.89 12.68 0.75
N GLU A 170 3.72 13.39 -0.04
CA GLU A 170 4.59 14.46 0.46
C GLU A 170 3.80 15.64 1.02
N CYS A 171 2.80 16.14 0.28
CA CYS A 171 1.92 17.22 0.72
C CYS A 171 1.18 16.83 2.00
N ALA A 172 0.57 15.64 2.04
CA ALA A 172 -0.13 15.16 3.23
C ALA A 172 0.80 15.08 4.46
N ALA A 173 2.03 14.57 4.29
CA ALA A 173 3.02 14.50 5.37
C ALA A 173 3.45 15.90 5.84
N ASN A 174 3.65 16.85 4.91
CA ASN A 174 4.05 18.21 5.21
C ASN A 174 2.95 19.00 5.93
N VAL A 175 1.70 18.90 5.46
CA VAL A 175 0.55 19.52 6.12
C VAL A 175 0.38 18.95 7.52
N SER A 176 0.40 17.61 7.66
CA SER A 176 0.24 16.94 8.95
C SER A 176 1.31 17.38 9.96
N ARG A 177 2.58 17.50 9.54
CA ARG A 177 3.67 18.03 10.37
C ARG A 177 3.44 19.49 10.76
N THR A 178 2.92 20.30 9.85
CA THR A 178 2.68 21.74 10.05
C THR A 178 1.55 22.03 11.05
N ILE A 179 0.61 21.10 11.19
CA ILE A 179 -0.54 21.20 12.10
C ILE A 179 -0.42 20.27 13.32
N ASP A 180 0.72 19.57 13.46
CA ASP A 180 1.00 18.62 14.54
C ASP A 180 -0.07 17.51 14.68
N CYS A 181 -0.44 16.89 13.55
CA CYS A 181 -1.33 15.72 13.54
C CYS A 181 -0.59 14.44 13.12
N LYS A 182 -1.06 13.29 13.61
CA LYS A 182 -0.49 11.99 13.26
C LYS A 182 -0.80 11.66 11.80
N HIS A 183 0.23 11.52 10.98
CA HIS A 183 0.10 11.06 9.59
C HIS A 183 0.38 9.56 9.47
N SER A 184 -0.40 8.86 8.65
CA SER A 184 -0.15 7.49 8.25
C SER A 184 -0.46 7.31 6.77
N VAL A 185 0.19 6.33 6.15
CA VAL A 185 0.00 5.96 4.75
C VAL A 185 -0.46 4.50 4.72
N LEU A 186 -1.51 4.22 3.98
CA LEU A 186 -2.03 2.86 3.87
C LEU A 186 -2.51 2.56 2.46
N ALA A 187 -2.19 1.36 1.98
CA ALA A 187 -2.69 0.92 0.70
C ALA A 187 -4.17 0.53 0.78
N VAL A 188 -4.95 0.86 -0.25
CA VAL A 188 -6.41 0.61 -0.27
C VAL A 188 -6.80 -0.88 -0.29
N LYS A 189 -5.84 -1.78 -0.54
CA LYS A 189 -6.04 -3.24 -0.49
C LYS A 189 -5.91 -3.82 0.93
N HIS A 190 -5.69 -2.99 1.94
CA HIS A 190 -5.82 -3.44 3.32
C HIS A 190 -7.29 -3.51 3.74
N PRO A 191 -7.63 -4.37 4.71
CA PRO A 191 -8.92 -4.34 5.40
C PRO A 191 -9.25 -2.95 5.96
N VAL A 192 -10.53 -2.59 5.94
CA VAL A 192 -11.05 -1.35 6.56
C VAL A 192 -10.64 -1.24 8.02
N GLU A 193 -10.59 -2.37 8.73
CA GLU A 193 -10.19 -2.42 10.12
C GLU A 193 -8.75 -1.92 10.32
N THR A 194 -7.82 -2.27 9.44
CA THR A 194 -6.43 -1.78 9.48
C THR A 194 -6.39 -0.25 9.41
N GLY A 195 -7.16 0.35 8.47
CA GLY A 195 -7.26 1.80 8.35
C GLY A 195 -7.91 2.46 9.57
N ALA A 196 -9.00 1.87 10.07
CA ALA A 196 -9.68 2.38 11.27
C ALA A 196 -8.77 2.33 12.51
N ARG A 197 -8.03 1.25 12.72
CA ARG A 197 -7.08 1.11 13.83
C ARG A 197 -5.91 2.09 13.70
N LEU A 198 -5.39 2.35 12.49
CA LEU A 198 -4.35 3.37 12.28
C LEU A 198 -4.81 4.78 12.62
N LEU A 199 -6.05 5.13 12.24
CA LEU A 199 -6.65 6.45 12.47
C LEU A 199 -7.10 6.68 13.92
N LEU A 200 -7.76 5.69 14.52
CA LEU A 200 -8.46 5.83 15.81
C LEU A 200 -7.69 5.24 16.99
N GLY A 201 -6.81 4.26 16.74
CA GLY A 201 -6.20 3.43 17.78
C GLY A 201 -5.10 4.10 18.61
N SER A 202 -4.83 5.39 18.39
CA SER A 202 -3.82 6.15 19.14
C SER A 202 -4.31 7.51 19.64
N THR A 203 -5.60 7.85 19.47
CA THR A 203 -6.00 9.26 19.46
C THR A 203 -6.85 9.75 20.65
N THR A 204 -7.55 8.91 21.42
CA THR A 204 -8.29 9.38 22.62
C THR A 204 -8.61 8.29 23.65
N ALA A 205 -8.76 8.70 24.92
CA ALA A 205 -9.29 7.86 26.01
C ALA A 205 -10.68 7.26 25.70
N GLN A 206 -11.45 7.90 24.82
CA GLN A 206 -12.76 7.41 24.36
C GLN A 206 -12.66 6.12 23.54
N PHE A 207 -11.50 5.84 22.92
CA PHE A 207 -11.23 4.61 22.18
C PHE A 207 -10.44 3.58 23.00
N GLU A 208 -10.31 3.72 24.32
CA GLU A 208 -9.70 2.69 25.19
C GLU A 208 -10.34 1.30 24.99
N LYS A 209 -11.64 1.26 24.63
CA LYS A 209 -12.35 0.02 24.30
C LYS A 209 -11.94 -0.64 22.97
N LEU A 210 -11.20 0.07 22.13
CA LEU A 210 -10.54 -0.46 20.92
C LEU A 210 -9.10 -0.91 21.20
N GLY A 211 -8.64 -0.80 22.46
CA GLY A 211 -7.27 -1.11 22.85
C GLY A 211 -6.23 -0.22 22.18
N VAL A 212 -4.98 -0.45 22.57
CA VAL A 212 -3.80 0.21 21.98
C VAL A 212 -3.53 -0.43 20.63
N SER A 213 -3.57 0.34 19.56
CA SER A 213 -3.15 -0.17 18.24
C SER A 213 -1.64 -0.08 18.09
N TYR A 214 -1.00 -1.19 17.74
CA TYR A 214 0.44 -1.31 17.52
C TYR A 214 0.72 -1.72 16.06
N PRO A 215 1.02 -0.74 15.18
CA PRO A 215 1.30 -1.04 13.79
C PRO A 215 2.62 -1.79 13.60
N VAL A 216 2.58 -2.82 12.77
CA VAL A 216 3.71 -3.70 12.49
C VAL A 216 3.91 -3.80 10.98
N TYR A 217 5.11 -3.43 10.52
CA TYR A 217 5.48 -3.66 9.14
C TYR A 217 5.83 -5.13 8.93
N VAL A 218 5.12 -5.81 8.03
CA VAL A 218 5.34 -7.23 7.73
C VAL A 218 6.23 -7.37 6.50
N SER A 219 7.54 -7.43 6.74
CA SER A 219 8.57 -7.64 5.73
C SER A 219 8.61 -9.11 5.30
N HIS A 220 8.63 -9.35 3.99
CA HIS A 220 8.66 -10.69 3.42
C HIS A 220 9.15 -10.67 1.96
N PRO A 221 9.70 -11.78 1.43
CA PRO A 221 10.15 -11.87 0.05
C PRO A 221 8.97 -11.93 -0.94
N ILE A 222 8.91 -11.00 -1.90
CA ILE A 222 7.83 -10.92 -2.90
C ILE A 222 8.29 -11.47 -4.27
N SER A 223 9.46 -11.04 -4.76
CA SER A 223 9.88 -11.33 -6.14
C SER A 223 10.13 -12.81 -6.41
N ARG A 224 10.51 -13.59 -5.39
CA ARG A 224 10.76 -15.03 -5.55
C ARG A 224 9.47 -15.83 -5.67
N PRO A 225 8.51 -15.76 -4.72
CA PRO A 225 7.20 -16.39 -4.89
C PRO A 225 6.50 -16.06 -6.21
N ARG A 226 6.65 -14.82 -6.69
CA ARG A 226 6.11 -14.40 -8.00
C ARG A 226 6.72 -15.16 -9.16
N ARG A 227 8.05 -15.34 -9.17
CA ARG A 227 8.71 -16.16 -10.20
C ARG A 227 8.27 -17.61 -10.12
N ASP A 228 8.17 -18.15 -8.91
CA ASP A 228 7.69 -19.52 -8.70
C ASP A 228 6.26 -19.69 -9.23
N ARG A 229 5.36 -18.74 -8.91
CA ARG A 229 4.00 -18.66 -9.47
C ARG A 229 3.98 -18.55 -10.99
N SER A 230 4.84 -17.72 -11.57
CA SER A 230 4.92 -17.56 -13.03
C SER A 230 5.38 -18.85 -13.72
N ASN A 231 6.27 -19.61 -13.08
CA ASN A 231 6.81 -20.86 -13.62
C ASN A 231 5.86 -22.05 -13.40
N GLN A 232 5.16 -22.11 -12.27
CA GLN A 232 4.37 -23.28 -11.85
C GLN A 232 2.86 -23.10 -12.04
N GLY A 233 2.40 -21.87 -12.28
CA GLY A 233 0.97 -21.55 -12.36
C GLY A 233 0.22 -21.64 -11.04
N VAL A 234 0.91 -21.87 -9.92
CA VAL A 234 0.39 -21.96 -8.54
C VAL A 234 1.25 -21.14 -7.58
N TRP A 235 0.65 -20.49 -6.59
CA TRP A 235 1.45 -19.79 -5.56
C TRP A 235 2.18 -20.83 -4.70
N PRO A 236 3.41 -20.58 -4.25
CA PRO A 236 4.05 -21.49 -3.31
C PRO A 236 3.34 -21.44 -1.94
N PRO A 237 3.35 -22.54 -1.17
CA PRO A 237 2.67 -22.63 0.14
C PRO A 237 2.97 -21.48 1.11
N PHE A 238 4.17 -20.93 1.03
CA PHE A 238 4.61 -19.74 1.74
C PHE A 238 3.62 -18.57 1.70
N VAL A 239 2.93 -18.36 0.58
CA VAL A 239 1.97 -17.25 0.42
C VAL A 239 0.79 -17.44 1.36
N ASP A 240 0.19 -18.63 1.36
CA ASP A 240 -0.95 -18.98 2.21
C ASP A 240 -0.55 -18.98 3.70
N GLU A 241 0.67 -19.44 4.01
CA GLU A 241 1.22 -19.39 5.36
C GLU A 241 1.37 -17.95 5.86
N LEU A 242 1.93 -17.06 5.04
CA LEU A 242 2.07 -15.64 5.39
C LEU A 242 0.69 -15.00 5.64
N ASP A 243 -0.28 -15.27 4.77
CA ASP A 243 -1.65 -14.76 4.96
C ASP A 243 -2.26 -15.30 6.27
N GLY A 244 -2.01 -16.57 6.61
CA GLY A 244 -2.35 -17.17 7.90
C GLY A 244 -1.70 -16.45 9.08
N VAL A 245 -0.39 -16.15 9.01
CA VAL A 245 0.31 -15.37 10.05
C VAL A 245 -0.33 -14.00 10.22
N VAL A 246 -0.62 -13.31 9.12
CA VAL A 246 -1.13 -11.95 9.18
C VAL A 246 -2.57 -11.91 9.68
N ALA A 247 -3.38 -12.91 9.32
CA ALA A 247 -4.70 -13.10 9.90
C ALA A 247 -4.63 -13.36 11.41
N GLY A 248 -3.70 -14.22 11.86
CA GLY A 248 -3.44 -14.49 13.27
C GLY A 248 -3.03 -13.23 14.05
N LEU A 249 -2.13 -12.42 13.48
CA LEU A 249 -1.73 -11.13 14.04
C LEU A 249 -2.90 -10.12 14.13
N SER A 250 -3.85 -10.19 13.19
CA SER A 250 -4.99 -9.26 13.12
C SER A 250 -6.18 -9.67 13.98
N GLY A 251 -6.19 -10.91 14.49
CA GLY A 251 -7.32 -11.53 15.18
C GLY A 251 -7.82 -10.80 16.43
N GLU A 252 -8.90 -11.34 17.03
CA GLU A 252 -9.44 -10.81 18.28
C GLU A 252 -8.34 -10.82 19.35
N PRO A 253 -8.06 -9.66 19.98
CA PRO A 253 -6.96 -9.55 20.92
C PRO A 253 -7.23 -10.42 22.15
N GLU A 254 -6.24 -11.18 22.59
CA GLU A 254 -6.13 -11.58 23.99
C GLU A 254 -5.46 -10.43 24.77
N GLY A 255 -6.17 -9.31 25.00
CA GLY A 255 -5.68 -8.24 25.87
C GLY A 255 -5.96 -6.81 25.40
N GLU A 256 -5.18 -5.86 25.91
CA GLU A 256 -5.34 -4.42 25.69
C GLU A 256 -4.63 -3.90 24.42
N CYS A 257 -3.87 -4.73 23.71
CA CYS A 257 -3.09 -4.33 22.54
C CYS A 257 -3.49 -5.09 21.27
N HIS A 258 -3.67 -4.35 20.19
CA HIS A 258 -4.05 -4.84 18.87
C HIS A 258 -2.88 -4.67 17.91
N ILE A 259 -2.36 -5.77 17.39
CA ILE A 259 -1.38 -5.70 16.31
C ILE A 259 -2.10 -5.27 15.02
N VAL A 260 -1.51 -4.32 14.30
CA VAL A 260 -2.06 -3.78 13.05
C VAL A 260 -1.04 -4.03 11.94
N PRO A 261 -1.13 -5.16 11.22
CA PRO A 261 -0.16 -5.48 10.18
C PRO A 261 -0.33 -4.55 8.98
N VAL A 262 0.81 -4.06 8.49
CA VAL A 262 0.93 -3.25 7.28
C VAL A 262 1.82 -4.00 6.30
N MET A 263 1.25 -4.37 5.15
CA MET A 263 1.92 -5.19 4.15
C MET A 263 2.31 -4.37 2.91
N PRO A 264 3.54 -4.51 2.39
CA PRO A 264 3.94 -3.85 1.13
C PRO A 264 3.20 -4.42 -0.10
N THR A 265 2.77 -5.67 -0.06
CA THR A 265 2.02 -6.35 -1.14
C THR A 265 0.61 -5.82 -1.36
N ALA A 266 0.11 -4.94 -0.49
CA ALA A 266 -1.15 -4.26 -0.72
C ALA A 266 -1.09 -3.19 -1.83
N ILE A 267 0.10 -2.88 -2.39
CA ILE A 267 0.23 -1.98 -3.56
C ILE A 267 0.66 -2.76 -4.79
N ASP A 268 1.62 -3.66 -4.62
CA ASP A 268 2.04 -4.65 -5.60
C ASP A 268 2.09 -4.22 -7.08
N GLU A 269 2.84 -3.17 -7.38
CA GLU A 269 2.95 -2.59 -8.71
C GLU A 269 4.17 -3.10 -9.51
N PHE A 270 5.08 -3.87 -8.91
CA PHE A 270 6.23 -4.45 -9.60
C PHE A 270 5.86 -5.73 -10.37
N ARG A 271 4.85 -5.62 -11.24
CA ARG A 271 4.19 -6.77 -11.90
C ARG A 271 4.45 -6.87 -13.40
N ILE A 272 5.30 -6.03 -13.98
CA ILE A 272 5.64 -6.13 -15.41
C ILE A 272 6.29 -7.49 -15.69
N LEU A 273 5.77 -8.21 -16.69
CA LEU A 273 6.28 -9.51 -17.10
C LEU A 273 7.69 -9.39 -17.67
N ASP A 274 8.62 -10.16 -17.12
CA ASP A 274 10.04 -10.24 -17.51
C ASP A 274 10.38 -11.70 -17.83
N ASP A 275 10.73 -11.99 -19.09
CA ASP A 275 11.13 -13.34 -19.50
C ASP A 275 12.64 -13.59 -19.39
N GLY A 276 13.39 -12.62 -18.83
CA GLY A 276 14.84 -12.63 -18.70
C GLY A 276 15.57 -11.96 -19.87
N THR A 277 14.90 -11.76 -21.01
CA THR A 277 15.44 -11.09 -22.20
C THR A 277 14.69 -9.79 -22.49
N TYR A 278 13.36 -9.84 -22.46
CA TYR A 278 12.47 -8.74 -22.78
C TYR A 278 11.48 -8.47 -21.62
N LEU A 279 11.13 -7.20 -21.47
CA LEU A 279 10.00 -6.76 -20.67
C LEU A 279 8.78 -6.61 -21.56
N HIS A 280 7.71 -7.30 -21.19
CA HIS A 280 6.46 -7.32 -21.95
C HIS A 280 5.47 -6.32 -21.36
N PRO A 281 4.62 -5.68 -22.20
CA PRO A 281 3.53 -4.82 -21.74
C PRO A 281 2.38 -5.70 -21.23
N CYS A 282 2.67 -6.52 -20.23
CA CYS A 282 1.77 -7.48 -19.61
C CYS A 282 2.04 -7.48 -18.11
N LEU A 283 0.97 -7.65 -17.33
CA LEU A 283 1.07 -7.77 -15.89
C LEU A 283 1.08 -9.25 -15.49
N THR A 284 1.96 -9.59 -14.56
CA THR A 284 1.93 -10.84 -13.81
C THR A 284 0.83 -10.77 -12.74
N PRO A 285 0.31 -11.93 -12.29
CA PRO A 285 -0.73 -11.97 -11.27
C PRO A 285 -0.34 -11.21 -10.00
N ARG A 286 -1.33 -10.53 -9.41
CA ARG A 286 -1.17 -9.84 -8.13
C ARG A 286 -0.97 -10.83 -6.97
N TRP A 287 -0.20 -10.42 -5.96
CA TRP A 287 -0.24 -11.04 -4.63
C TRP A 287 -1.70 -11.17 -4.13
N PRO A 288 -2.09 -12.32 -3.56
CA PRO A 288 -3.44 -12.52 -3.04
C PRO A 288 -3.86 -11.42 -2.06
N LEU A 289 -5.14 -11.03 -2.09
CA LEU A 289 -5.65 -10.05 -1.15
C LEU A 289 -6.06 -10.72 0.16
N GLN A 290 -5.94 -9.98 1.26
CA GLN A 290 -6.45 -10.41 2.54
C GLN A 290 -7.98 -10.52 2.49
N GLU A 291 -8.51 -11.51 3.21
CA GLU A 291 -9.96 -11.64 3.38
C GLU A 291 -10.55 -10.43 4.13
N GLY A 292 -11.82 -10.14 3.83
CA GLY A 292 -12.60 -9.12 4.51
C GLY A 292 -12.94 -7.90 3.66
N LYS A 293 -13.55 -6.89 4.32
CA LYS A 293 -13.94 -5.65 3.64
C LYS A 293 -12.70 -4.78 3.47
N LEU A 294 -12.32 -4.52 2.22
CA LEU A 294 -11.16 -3.68 1.88
C LEU A 294 -11.50 -2.19 1.88
N LEU A 295 -10.48 -1.34 1.95
CA LEU A 295 -10.56 0.12 1.70
C LEU A 295 -10.72 0.45 0.20
N PHE A 296 -11.15 -0.52 -0.60
CA PHE A 296 -11.25 -0.46 -2.04
C PHE A 296 -12.66 -0.82 -2.48
N SER A 297 -13.20 -0.05 -3.42
CA SER A 297 -14.48 -0.33 -4.09
C SER A 297 -14.23 -0.73 -5.53
N LEU A 298 -14.89 -1.78 -6.03
CA LEU A 298 -14.78 -2.16 -7.44
C LEU A 298 -15.21 -0.99 -8.33
N PRO A 299 -14.49 -0.71 -9.43
CA PRO A 299 -14.91 0.31 -10.37
C PRO A 299 -16.21 -0.15 -11.04
N GLN A 300 -17.07 0.80 -11.40
CA GLN A 300 -18.16 0.47 -12.31
C GLN A 300 -17.57 0.07 -13.66
N PRO A 301 -18.08 -1.00 -14.29
CA PRO A 301 -17.64 -1.36 -15.63
C PRO A 301 -18.04 -0.23 -16.61
N PRO A 302 -17.41 -0.17 -17.81
CA PRO A 302 -17.99 0.55 -18.94
C PRO A 302 -19.45 0.16 -19.15
N GLU A 303 -20.31 1.08 -19.62
CA GLU A 303 -21.77 0.87 -19.79
C GLU A 303 -22.14 -0.43 -20.55
N ASP A 304 -21.26 -0.91 -21.42
CA ASP A 304 -21.46 -2.10 -22.24
C ASP A 304 -20.94 -3.40 -21.62
N ASN A 305 -20.29 -3.34 -20.46
CA ASN A 305 -19.63 -4.48 -19.82
C ASN A 305 -20.41 -4.97 -18.59
N LYS A 306 -20.41 -6.30 -18.39
CA LYS A 306 -20.90 -6.90 -17.14
C LYS A 306 -20.11 -6.34 -15.97
N ALA A 307 -20.82 -5.98 -14.90
CA ALA A 307 -20.24 -5.58 -13.63
C ALA A 307 -19.24 -6.62 -13.14
N PHE A 308 -18.17 -6.14 -12.52
CA PHE A 308 -17.20 -7.01 -11.86
C PHE A 308 -17.88 -7.67 -10.66
N GLU A 309 -17.85 -8.99 -10.61
CA GLU A 309 -18.49 -9.75 -9.53
C GLU A 309 -17.60 -9.82 -8.28
N SER A 310 -16.28 -9.73 -8.48
CA SER A 310 -15.27 -9.75 -7.42
C SER A 310 -14.03 -8.94 -7.81
N TYR A 311 -13.07 -8.82 -6.88
CA TYR A 311 -11.78 -8.21 -7.18
C TYR A 311 -10.96 -9.07 -8.15
N GLU A 312 -11.00 -10.38 -8.03
CA GLU A 312 -10.30 -11.32 -8.92
C GLU A 312 -10.84 -11.23 -10.35
N ASP A 313 -12.16 -11.07 -10.50
CA ASP A 313 -12.79 -10.80 -11.80
C ASP A 313 -12.31 -9.47 -12.40
N TYR A 314 -12.21 -8.43 -11.58
CA TYR A 314 -11.64 -7.13 -11.98
C TYR A 314 -10.15 -7.20 -12.34
N GLU A 315 -9.33 -7.89 -11.55
CA GLU A 315 -7.89 -8.06 -11.74
C GLU A 315 -7.58 -8.88 -12.99
N SER A 316 -8.40 -9.88 -13.30
CA SER A 316 -8.18 -10.75 -14.46
C SER A 316 -8.74 -10.19 -15.77
N ARG A 317 -9.83 -9.43 -15.74
CA ARG A 317 -10.49 -8.92 -16.96
C ARG A 317 -10.30 -7.44 -17.23
N GLY A 318 -10.13 -6.62 -16.20
CA GLY A 318 -10.05 -5.16 -16.34
C GLY A 318 -8.62 -4.66 -16.45
N VAL A 319 -7.84 -4.88 -15.39
CA VAL A 319 -6.47 -4.33 -15.28
C VAL A 319 -5.53 -4.75 -16.41
N PRO A 320 -5.58 -5.97 -16.98
CA PRO A 320 -4.69 -6.35 -18.07
C PRO A 320 -4.95 -5.56 -19.36
N LEU A 321 -6.14 -4.98 -19.53
CA LEU A 321 -6.52 -4.23 -20.72
C LEU A 321 -5.76 -2.90 -20.86
N ILE A 322 -5.02 -2.46 -19.83
CA ILE A 322 -4.28 -1.18 -19.87
C ILE A 322 -3.20 -1.13 -20.95
N PHE A 323 -2.73 -2.31 -21.38
CA PHE A 323 -1.73 -2.46 -22.44
C PHE A 323 -2.33 -3.03 -23.73
N ASP A 324 -3.65 -3.17 -23.77
CA ASP A 324 -4.33 -3.63 -24.98
C ASP A 324 -4.06 -2.67 -26.12
N PRO A 325 -3.86 -3.20 -27.34
CA PRO A 325 -3.72 -2.37 -28.51
C PRO A 325 -4.98 -1.55 -28.76
N PRO A 326 -4.86 -0.31 -29.29
CA PRO A 326 -6.02 0.41 -29.79
C PRO A 326 -6.73 -0.45 -30.84
N ILE A 327 -8.05 -0.42 -30.79
CA ILE A 327 -8.90 -1.11 -31.75
C ILE A 327 -8.94 -0.24 -33.01
N ASP A 328 -8.63 -0.81 -34.18
CA ASP A 328 -8.77 -0.05 -35.44
C ASP A 328 -10.25 0.17 -35.81
N SER A 329 -10.50 0.96 -36.85
CA SER A 329 -11.87 1.23 -37.34
C SER A 329 -12.62 -0.03 -37.83
N SER A 330 -11.93 -1.16 -37.96
CA SER A 330 -12.50 -2.46 -38.33
C SER A 330 -12.71 -3.41 -37.14
N GLY A 331 -12.40 -2.97 -35.92
CA GLY A 331 -12.52 -3.80 -34.72
C GLY A 331 -11.32 -4.72 -34.46
N ARG A 332 -10.24 -4.61 -35.24
CA ARG A 332 -9.08 -5.52 -35.11
C ARG A 332 -8.08 -4.99 -34.08
N ARG A 333 -7.64 -5.90 -33.21
CA ARG A 333 -6.52 -5.71 -32.29
C ARG A 333 -5.23 -6.10 -32.98
N VAL A 334 -4.25 -5.20 -33.03
CA VAL A 334 -2.92 -5.51 -33.58
C VAL A 334 -1.95 -5.74 -32.44
N GLY A 335 -1.63 -7.01 -32.19
CA GLY A 335 -0.58 -7.37 -31.24
C GLY A 335 0.79 -6.99 -31.77
N LEU A 336 1.67 -6.50 -30.90
CA LEU A 336 3.10 -6.47 -31.19
C LEU A 336 3.72 -7.86 -31.00
N PRO A 337 4.81 -8.17 -31.72
CA PRO A 337 5.63 -9.31 -31.37
C PRO A 337 6.15 -9.11 -29.95
N LEU A 338 6.00 -10.13 -29.09
CA LEU A 338 6.49 -10.13 -27.70
C LEU A 338 7.99 -9.80 -27.61
N SER A 339 8.77 -10.03 -28.68
CA SER A 339 10.21 -9.78 -28.75
C SER A 339 10.58 -8.41 -29.34
N ASP A 340 9.75 -7.36 -29.20
CA ASP A 340 10.08 -6.02 -29.70
C ASP A 340 10.99 -5.27 -28.72
N ALA A 341 12.23 -4.98 -29.15
CA ALA A 341 13.25 -4.36 -28.31
C ALA A 341 12.88 -2.93 -27.87
N GLU A 342 12.17 -2.18 -28.71
CA GLU A 342 11.76 -0.80 -28.40
C GLU A 342 10.69 -0.79 -27.32
N VAL A 343 9.72 -1.71 -27.41
CA VAL A 343 8.72 -1.92 -26.36
C VAL A 343 9.38 -2.29 -25.05
N SER A 344 10.32 -3.24 -25.08
CA SER A 344 11.03 -3.65 -23.88
C SER A 344 11.80 -2.51 -23.23
N GLU A 345 12.36 -1.57 -24.01
CA GLU A 345 13.05 -0.40 -23.46
C GLU A 345 12.09 0.59 -22.81
N MET A 346 10.93 0.84 -23.44
CA MET A 346 9.88 1.66 -22.83
C MET A 346 9.39 1.06 -21.51
N MET A 347 9.14 -0.25 -21.47
CA MET A 347 8.75 -0.97 -20.26
C MET A 347 9.85 -0.95 -19.19
N ARG A 348 11.13 -0.99 -19.59
CA ARG A 348 12.28 -0.86 -18.68
C ARG A 348 12.30 0.50 -17.99
N SER A 349 12.05 1.58 -18.74
CA SER A 349 11.94 2.93 -18.18
C SER A 349 10.84 3.00 -17.09
N LEU A 350 9.64 2.50 -17.40
CA LEU A 350 8.55 2.42 -16.42
C LEU A 350 8.94 1.59 -15.18
N ARG A 351 9.51 0.41 -15.39
CA ARG A 351 9.93 -0.50 -14.30
C ARG A 351 10.94 0.15 -13.36
N GLU A 352 11.92 0.87 -13.89
CA GLU A 352 12.92 1.55 -13.05
C GLU A 352 12.32 2.72 -12.26
N SER A 353 11.40 3.48 -12.85
CA SER A 353 10.65 4.52 -12.13
C SER A 353 9.81 3.94 -10.99
N ILE A 354 9.10 2.83 -11.24
CA ILE A 354 8.37 2.10 -10.19
C ILE A 354 9.35 1.67 -9.08
N ARG A 355 10.47 1.03 -9.43
CA ARG A 355 11.46 0.54 -8.47
C ARG A 355 11.99 1.65 -7.55
N LEU A 356 12.28 2.83 -8.10
CA LEU A 356 12.78 3.97 -7.33
C LEU A 356 11.74 4.49 -6.35
N GLN A 357 10.49 4.68 -6.79
CA GLN A 357 9.42 5.16 -5.90
C GLN A 357 9.00 4.11 -4.85
N MET A 358 8.97 2.84 -5.21
CA MET A 358 8.67 1.75 -4.28
C MET A 358 9.59 1.78 -3.07
N ALA A 359 10.90 1.94 -3.29
CA ALA A 359 11.86 2.01 -2.19
C ALA A 359 11.57 3.18 -1.23
N GLY A 360 11.29 4.38 -1.78
CA GLY A 360 10.93 5.55 -0.97
C GLY A 360 9.66 5.34 -0.15
N ARG A 361 8.63 4.74 -0.76
CA ARG A 361 7.36 4.44 -0.11
C ARG A 361 7.50 3.35 0.95
N ASP A 362 8.17 2.24 0.66
CA ASP A 362 8.34 1.14 1.60
C ASP A 362 9.10 1.63 2.83
N HIS A 363 10.08 2.53 2.66
CA HIS A 363 10.70 3.23 3.78
C HIS A 363 9.70 4.04 4.62
N MET A 364 8.71 4.70 4.03
CA MET A 364 7.66 5.39 4.78
C MET A 364 6.77 4.42 5.55
N LEU A 365 6.40 3.28 4.95
CA LEU A 365 5.64 2.23 5.63
C LEU A 365 6.42 1.63 6.81
N VAL A 366 7.73 1.41 6.66
CA VAL A 366 8.61 1.01 7.77
C VAL A 366 8.69 2.10 8.84
N ARG A 367 8.81 3.38 8.45
CA ARG A 367 8.92 4.51 9.38
C ARG A 367 7.70 4.67 10.28
N GLN A 368 6.50 4.56 9.73
CA GLN A 368 5.27 4.73 10.51
C GLN A 368 5.00 3.57 11.49
N CYS A 369 5.56 2.39 11.24
CA CYS A 369 5.33 1.23 12.08
C CYS A 369 6.35 1.18 13.24
N PRO A 370 5.92 1.18 14.51
CA PRO A 370 6.83 0.93 15.63
C PRO A 370 7.35 -0.51 15.64
N GLY A 371 6.56 -1.48 15.17
CA GLY A 371 7.00 -2.88 15.04
C GLY A 371 7.52 -3.23 13.65
N PHE A 372 8.48 -4.16 13.59
CA PHE A 372 8.95 -4.77 12.36
C PHE A 372 8.92 -6.29 12.49
N PHE A 373 8.31 -6.94 11.53
CA PHE A 373 8.13 -8.37 11.53
C PHE A 373 8.68 -8.94 10.24
N LEU A 374 9.72 -9.76 10.33
CA LEU A 374 10.30 -10.43 9.18
C LEU A 374 9.74 -11.85 9.12
N TYR A 375 8.86 -12.11 8.16
CA TYR A 375 8.43 -13.46 7.83
C TYR A 375 9.25 -13.97 6.64
N ARG A 376 10.12 -14.95 6.87
CA ARG A 376 11.09 -15.37 5.87
C ARG A 376 11.37 -16.88 5.91
N PRO A 377 10.89 -17.64 4.90
CA PRO A 377 11.46 -18.93 4.59
C PRO A 377 12.89 -18.75 4.05
N LEU A 378 13.78 -19.64 4.46
CA LEU A 378 15.14 -19.80 3.97
C LEU A 378 15.16 -20.24 2.50
N TYR A 379 14.13 -20.92 2.00
CA TYR A 379 14.08 -21.51 0.67
C TYR A 379 15.38 -22.26 0.29
N GLY A 380 15.95 -22.98 1.25
CA GLY A 380 17.23 -23.66 1.12
C GLY A 380 18.49 -22.78 0.97
N LYS A 381 18.41 -21.44 1.08
CA LYS A 381 19.56 -20.51 1.05
C LYS A 381 19.46 -19.40 2.10
N PHE A 382 20.53 -19.13 2.84
CA PHE A 382 20.62 -17.99 3.78
C PHE A 382 20.79 -16.60 3.10
N GLU A 383 20.08 -16.35 2.01
CA GLU A 383 20.08 -15.05 1.32
C GLU A 383 18.79 -14.28 1.57
N LEU A 384 18.90 -13.10 2.18
CA LEU A 384 17.81 -12.12 2.23
C LEU A 384 17.61 -11.52 0.84
N SER A 385 16.36 -11.24 0.48
CA SER A 385 16.11 -10.45 -0.73
C SER A 385 16.70 -9.05 -0.55
N SER A 386 17.08 -8.40 -1.66
CA SER A 386 17.61 -7.03 -1.63
C SER A 386 16.61 -6.06 -1.02
N GLY A 387 15.32 -6.19 -1.34
CA GLY A 387 14.23 -5.40 -0.76
C GLY A 387 14.15 -5.54 0.75
N VAL A 388 14.07 -6.78 1.25
CA VAL A 388 14.03 -7.08 2.70
C VAL A 388 15.28 -6.53 3.42
N THR A 389 16.46 -6.66 2.80
CA THR A 389 17.71 -6.11 3.35
C THR A 389 17.64 -4.59 3.53
N VAL A 390 17.10 -3.88 2.54
CA VAL A 390 16.93 -2.43 2.58
C VAL A 390 15.90 -2.00 3.64
N GLU A 391 14.81 -2.76 3.80
CA GLU A 391 13.81 -2.52 4.84
C GLU A 391 14.39 -2.69 6.25
N ILE A 392 15.14 -3.77 6.50
CA ILE A 392 15.84 -4.02 7.77
C ILE A 392 16.84 -2.90 8.06
N HIS A 393 17.61 -2.48 7.04
CA HIS A 393 18.56 -1.40 7.20
C HIS A 393 17.87 -0.09 7.57
N THR A 394 16.78 0.26 6.89
CA THR A 394 15.96 1.45 7.18
C THR A 394 15.40 1.40 8.59
N PHE A 395 14.83 0.28 9.00
CA PHE A 395 14.32 0.11 10.36
C PHE A 395 15.43 0.32 11.41
N ASN A 396 16.61 -0.28 11.19
CA ASN A 396 17.77 -0.13 12.07
C ASN A 396 18.30 1.30 12.11
N GLN A 397 18.33 2.01 10.98
CA GLN A 397 18.72 3.42 10.94
C GLN A 397 17.77 4.26 11.81
N ILE A 398 16.46 4.12 11.63
CA ILE A 398 15.45 4.83 12.43
C ILE A 398 15.67 4.55 13.91
N ARG A 399 15.84 3.27 14.28
CA ARG A 399 16.14 2.87 15.66
C ARG A 399 17.41 3.54 16.20
N LYS A 400 18.49 3.63 15.42
CA LYS A 400 19.76 4.25 15.85
C LYS A 400 19.60 5.77 16.05
N TYR A 401 19.01 6.47 15.08
CA TYR A 401 18.81 7.92 15.16
C TYR A 401 17.89 8.31 16.29
N SER A 402 16.87 7.50 16.55
CA SER A 402 15.88 7.83 17.54
C SER A 402 16.29 7.49 18.97
N ARG A 403 17.45 6.87 19.26
CA ARG A 403 17.90 6.62 20.66
C ARG A 403 17.94 7.87 21.56
N SER A 404 17.97 9.06 20.96
CA SER A 404 17.83 10.37 21.62
C SER A 404 16.37 10.76 21.97
N VAL A 405 15.38 10.06 21.42
CA VAL A 405 13.93 10.28 21.57
C VAL A 405 13.29 9.07 22.29
N PRO A 406 12.68 9.25 23.48
CA PRO A 406 12.15 8.15 24.31
C PRO A 406 11.20 7.19 23.59
N GLU A 407 10.36 7.68 22.68
CA GLU A 407 9.33 6.92 21.95
C GLU A 407 9.90 5.79 21.09
N SER A 408 11.18 5.85 20.73
CA SER A 408 11.81 4.89 19.83
C SER A 408 12.45 3.69 20.51
N ARG A 409 12.61 3.73 21.84
CA ARG A 409 13.11 2.59 22.63
C ARG A 409 12.16 1.40 22.58
N ASN A 410 10.93 1.63 22.13
CA ASN A 410 9.84 0.65 22.07
C ASN A 410 9.64 0.06 20.66
N ARG A 411 10.62 0.22 19.76
CA ARG A 411 10.57 -0.41 18.43
C ARG A 411 10.90 -1.90 18.54
N LEU A 412 9.89 -2.76 18.33
CA LEU A 412 10.02 -4.22 18.43
C LEU A 412 10.40 -4.82 17.08
N VAL A 413 11.19 -5.89 17.12
CA VAL A 413 11.49 -6.72 15.96
C VAL A 413 11.19 -8.17 16.28
N ALA A 414 10.51 -8.86 15.37
CA ALA A 414 10.36 -10.31 15.42
C ALA A 414 10.76 -10.92 14.09
N PHE A 415 11.42 -12.08 14.16
CA PHE A 415 11.83 -12.88 13.02
C PHE A 415 11.09 -14.19 13.09
N ILE A 416 10.47 -14.58 11.98
CA ILE A 416 9.76 -15.82 11.87
C ILE A 416 10.33 -16.63 10.72
N HIS A 417 10.65 -17.88 11.05
CA HIS A 417 11.11 -18.89 10.12
C HIS A 417 10.17 -20.10 10.17
N ASP A 418 9.91 -20.66 8.99
CA ASP A 418 9.35 -22.00 8.86
C ASP A 418 10.34 -23.00 9.49
N THR A 419 9.86 -23.78 10.46
CA THR A 419 10.67 -24.77 11.18
C THR A 419 11.12 -25.91 10.26
N ALA A 420 10.28 -26.35 9.33
CA ALA A 420 10.63 -27.38 8.35
C ALA A 420 11.69 -26.90 7.36
N ASP A 421 11.66 -25.63 6.95
CA ASP A 421 12.68 -25.04 6.09
C ASP A 421 14.01 -24.82 6.84
N ALA A 422 13.94 -24.39 8.12
CA ALA A 422 15.09 -24.35 9.01
C ALA A 422 15.72 -25.75 9.17
N ILE A 423 14.92 -26.76 9.54
CA ILE A 423 15.37 -28.15 9.69
C ILE A 423 15.90 -28.68 8.35
N GLY A 424 15.22 -28.42 7.23
CA GLY A 424 15.62 -28.88 5.89
C GLY A 424 16.93 -28.29 5.40
N HIS A 425 17.26 -27.06 5.80
CA HIS A 425 18.56 -26.46 5.54
C HIS A 425 19.63 -27.01 6.48
N PHE A 426 19.38 -26.97 7.79
CA PHE A 426 20.36 -27.39 8.79
C PHE A 426 20.61 -28.89 8.79
N SER A 427 19.69 -29.68 8.25
CA SER A 427 19.89 -31.11 8.02
C SER A 427 20.91 -31.41 6.92
N LYS A 428 21.22 -30.45 6.04
CA LYS A 428 22.24 -30.56 5.00
C LYS A 428 23.62 -30.07 5.44
N THR A 429 23.68 -29.31 6.53
CA THR A 429 24.93 -28.93 7.20
C THR A 429 25.24 -29.99 8.25
N GLU A 430 26.33 -30.74 8.08
CA GLU A 430 26.65 -32.01 8.77
C GLU A 430 26.93 -31.93 10.30
N SER A 431 26.15 -31.21 11.09
CA SER A 431 26.32 -31.18 12.55
C SER A 431 25.03 -31.52 13.26
N ASP A 432 24.96 -32.74 13.80
CA ASP A 432 23.89 -33.16 14.71
C ASP A 432 23.84 -32.27 15.98
N ASP A 433 24.98 -31.76 16.43
CA ASP A 433 25.06 -30.79 17.55
C ASP A 433 24.29 -29.50 17.26
N PHE A 434 24.24 -29.05 16.01
CA PHE A 434 23.50 -27.84 15.63
C PHE A 434 21.99 -28.11 15.52
N ARG A 435 21.56 -29.29 15.05
CA ARG A 435 20.14 -29.67 15.08
C ARG A 435 19.62 -29.70 16.51
N ASP A 436 20.38 -30.29 17.42
CA ASP A 436 20.06 -30.32 18.85
C ASP A 436 20.12 -28.91 19.46
N ALA A 437 21.00 -28.03 18.96
CA ALA A 437 21.02 -26.62 19.34
C ALA A 437 19.83 -25.82 18.80
N VAL A 438 19.32 -26.09 17.60
CA VAL A 438 18.11 -25.42 17.05
C VAL A 438 16.85 -25.92 17.75
N HIS A 439 16.73 -27.22 18.02
CA HIS A 439 15.63 -27.76 18.82
C HIS A 439 15.70 -27.26 20.27
N SER A 440 16.90 -27.21 20.86
CA SER A 440 17.11 -26.62 22.17
C SER A 440 16.90 -25.11 22.16
N ALA A 441 17.28 -24.38 21.11
CA ALA A 441 17.07 -22.94 20.99
C ALA A 441 15.59 -22.63 20.78
N SER A 442 14.85 -23.42 20.01
CA SER A 442 13.40 -23.29 19.88
C SER A 442 12.69 -23.55 21.21
N ALA A 443 13.05 -24.63 21.92
CA ALA A 443 12.53 -24.94 23.25
C ALA A 443 12.96 -23.90 24.31
N ALA A 444 14.20 -23.43 24.25
CA ALA A 444 14.75 -22.38 25.10
C ALA A 444 14.20 -21.00 24.75
N LEU A 445 13.82 -20.72 23.50
CA LEU A 445 13.15 -19.48 23.09
C LEU A 445 11.72 -19.49 23.59
N ILE A 446 10.99 -20.60 23.49
CA ILE A 446 9.67 -20.74 24.10
C ILE A 446 9.78 -20.55 25.63
N GLY A 447 10.82 -21.11 26.26
CA GLY A 447 11.07 -21.00 27.70
C GLY A 447 11.63 -19.64 28.18
N GLU A 448 12.58 -19.02 27.49
CA GLU A 448 13.22 -17.74 27.81
C GLU A 448 12.34 -16.57 27.41
N THR A 449 11.56 -16.67 26.32
CA THR A 449 10.54 -15.65 26.02
C THR A 449 9.54 -15.60 27.17
N ALA A 450 9.14 -16.75 27.75
CA ALA A 450 8.32 -16.78 28.96
C ALA A 450 9.05 -16.25 30.22
N LYS A 451 10.38 -16.41 30.31
CA LYS A 451 11.20 -16.01 31.47
C LYS A 451 11.58 -14.52 31.48
N LEU A 452 12.02 -13.97 30.35
CA LEU A 452 12.33 -12.55 30.14
C LEU A 452 11.07 -11.67 30.26
N VAL A 453 9.93 -12.23 29.90
CA VAL A 453 8.61 -11.67 30.16
C VAL A 453 8.32 -11.57 31.66
N GLY A 454 8.60 -12.63 32.42
CA GLY A 454 8.45 -12.62 33.88
C GLY A 454 9.33 -11.58 34.58
N GLU A 455 10.59 -11.45 34.16
CA GLU A 455 11.59 -10.59 34.81
C GLU A 455 11.53 -9.11 34.39
N SER A 456 11.05 -8.79 33.19
CA SER A 456 10.88 -7.40 32.73
C SER A 456 9.62 -6.70 33.27
N SER A 457 8.68 -7.45 33.86
CA SER A 457 7.45 -6.91 34.44
C SER A 457 7.67 -6.09 35.73
N SER A 458 8.86 -6.16 36.36
CA SER A 458 9.10 -5.61 37.70
C SER A 458 9.76 -4.23 37.76
N LYS A 459 10.15 -3.62 36.63
CA LYS A 459 10.78 -2.28 36.62
C LYS A 459 10.24 -1.40 35.49
N THR A 460 9.37 -0.45 35.88
CA THR A 460 8.80 0.62 35.04
C THR A 460 8.01 0.16 33.82
N LYS A 461 6.77 -0.29 34.04
CA LYS A 461 5.76 -0.41 32.97
C LYS A 461 5.48 0.98 32.40
N GLN A 462 5.88 1.23 31.14
CA GLN A 462 5.30 2.33 30.37
C GLN A 462 3.91 1.89 29.88
N PRO A 463 2.85 2.70 30.06
CA PRO A 463 1.47 2.25 29.92
C PRO A 463 0.98 1.94 28.49
N HIS A 464 1.81 2.06 27.44
CA HIS A 464 1.31 2.09 26.04
C HIS A 464 2.12 1.29 25.00
N SER A 465 3.05 0.42 25.39
CA SER A 465 3.71 -0.51 24.45
C SER A 465 3.32 -1.94 24.81
N PRO A 466 2.96 -2.80 23.84
CA PRO A 466 2.91 -4.23 24.11
C PRO A 466 4.26 -4.67 24.66
N ASP A 467 4.23 -5.46 25.72
CA ASP A 467 5.42 -6.19 26.16
C ASP A 467 5.71 -7.35 25.20
N ASN A 468 6.90 -7.94 25.35
CA ASN A 468 7.28 -9.09 24.52
C ASN A 468 6.31 -10.26 24.72
N GLU A 469 5.63 -10.35 25.88
CA GLU A 469 4.64 -11.38 26.19
C GLU A 469 3.42 -11.29 25.29
N THR A 470 2.89 -10.08 25.12
CA THR A 470 1.70 -9.84 24.31
C THR A 470 1.95 -10.21 22.85
N VAL A 471 3.11 -9.81 22.30
CA VAL A 471 3.51 -10.19 20.94
C VAL A 471 3.75 -11.71 20.85
N ALA A 472 4.41 -12.31 21.83
CA ALA A 472 4.65 -13.75 21.85
C ALA A 472 3.35 -14.55 21.95
N LYS A 473 2.37 -14.12 22.76
CA LYS A 473 1.06 -14.77 22.90
C LYS A 473 0.24 -14.69 21.62
N ALA A 474 0.20 -13.52 20.99
CA ALA A 474 -0.45 -13.34 19.69
C ALA A 474 0.14 -14.30 18.63
N LEU A 475 1.44 -14.60 18.73
CA LEU A 475 2.12 -15.56 17.86
C LEU A 475 1.95 -17.02 18.29
N GLN A 476 1.84 -17.29 19.60
CA GLN A 476 1.66 -18.65 20.16
C GLN A 476 0.27 -19.22 19.89
N GLY A 477 -0.79 -18.40 19.90
CA GLY A 477 -2.15 -18.85 19.57
C GLY A 477 -2.32 -19.36 18.14
N TRP A 478 -1.32 -19.13 17.27
CA TRP A 478 -1.28 -19.58 15.89
C TRP A 478 -0.23 -20.68 15.63
N ALA A 479 0.70 -20.90 16.57
CA ALA A 479 1.82 -21.84 16.43
C ALA A 479 1.42 -23.32 16.62
N ASP A 480 0.29 -23.74 16.05
CA ASP A 480 -0.03 -25.16 15.92
C ASP A 480 0.89 -25.77 14.83
N SER A 481 2.11 -26.11 15.27
CA SER A 481 3.00 -27.20 14.83
C SER A 481 4.17 -26.98 13.85
N ASN A 482 4.38 -25.86 13.15
CA ASN A 482 5.49 -25.77 12.16
C ASN A 482 6.31 -24.47 12.09
N ILE A 483 6.18 -23.54 13.03
CA ILE A 483 6.82 -22.22 12.93
C ILE A 483 7.66 -21.87 14.17
N SER A 484 8.90 -21.46 13.92
CA SER A 484 9.85 -21.01 14.92
C SER A 484 9.86 -19.49 14.98
N VAL A 485 9.45 -18.94 16.12
CA VAL A 485 9.41 -17.49 16.36
C VAL A 485 10.65 -17.08 17.15
N PHE A 486 11.49 -16.23 16.56
CA PHE A 486 12.52 -15.50 17.28
C PHE A 486 12.03 -14.07 17.54
N ALA A 487 11.41 -13.86 18.71
CA ALA A 487 10.95 -12.54 19.14
C ALA A 487 11.94 -11.97 20.16
N GLY A 488 12.49 -10.78 19.90
CA GLY A 488 13.43 -10.18 20.83
C GLY A 488 13.60 -8.68 20.64
N ARG A 489 13.82 -7.97 21.75
CA ARG A 489 14.35 -6.60 21.71
C ARG A 489 15.84 -6.69 21.36
N ILE A 490 16.17 -6.82 20.08
CA ILE A 490 17.58 -6.80 19.61
C ILE A 490 18.33 -5.54 20.09
N ALA A 491 17.59 -4.50 20.49
CA ALA A 491 18.11 -3.24 21.02
C ALA A 491 19.08 -3.37 22.21
N ASP A 492 18.99 -4.43 23.04
CA ASP A 492 19.84 -4.57 24.22
C ASP A 492 21.21 -5.18 23.92
N THR A 493 21.41 -5.73 22.72
CA THR A 493 22.68 -6.39 22.33
C THR A 493 23.65 -5.46 21.61
N GLY A 494 23.17 -4.38 20.99
CA GLY A 494 23.98 -3.51 20.14
C GLY A 494 24.46 -4.14 18.82
N VAL A 495 24.06 -5.37 18.53
CA VAL A 495 24.51 -6.13 17.35
C VAL A 495 23.64 -5.79 16.12
N ASP A 496 24.27 -5.73 14.95
CA ASP A 496 23.56 -5.70 13.67
C ASP A 496 22.88 -7.07 13.47
N PRO A 497 21.55 -7.13 13.32
CA PRO A 497 20.88 -8.41 13.14
C PRO A 497 21.32 -9.10 11.83
N VAL A 498 21.83 -8.38 10.83
CA VAL A 498 22.18 -8.98 9.52
C VAL A 498 23.31 -10.03 9.64
N PRO A 499 24.43 -9.77 10.36
CA PRO A 499 25.39 -10.81 10.73
C PRO A 499 24.80 -11.95 11.56
N LEU A 500 24.00 -11.66 12.59
CA LEU A 500 23.32 -12.66 13.44
C LEU A 500 22.28 -13.52 12.71
N MET A 501 21.82 -13.07 11.54
CA MET A 501 20.91 -13.83 10.66
C MET A 501 21.67 -14.68 9.63
N LYS A 502 22.98 -14.46 9.48
CA LYS A 502 23.86 -15.24 8.60
C LYS A 502 24.59 -16.34 9.37
N GLU A 503 24.99 -16.05 10.60
CA GLU A 503 25.39 -17.04 11.62
C GLU A 503 24.17 -17.76 12.16
#